data_AF-A0A7V1V291-F1
#
_entry.id   AF-A0A7V1V291-F1
#
_cell.length_a   1.000
_cell.length_b   1.000
_cell.length_c   1.000
_cell.angle_alpha   90.00
_cell.angle_beta   90.00
_cell.angle_gamma   90.00
#
_symmetry.space_group_name_H-M   'P 1'
#
loop_
_entity.id
_entity.type
_entity.pdbx_description
1 polymer ?
#
loop_
_entity_poly.entity_id
_entity_poly.type
_entity_poly.pdbx_seq_one_letter_code
_entity_poly.pdbx_strand_id
1 'polypeptide(L)' 'MRRKFPNQKAWEMQVMKEPEIDGVSPEEAAQWLGVSMEELNRLITDNVLQVADICDNTDRVVRTVVRTMDIKRALAKRKT' A
#
# COMPACT_ATOMS: atom_id res chain seq x y z
N MET A 1 3.17 -1.12 -9.58
CA MET A 1 2.21 -0.20 -10.25
C MET A 1 1.43 0.51 -9.15
N ARG A 2 1.48 1.85 -9.12
CA ARG A 2 0.81 2.69 -8.10
C ARG A 2 -0.59 3.04 -8.60
N ARG A 3 -1.63 2.53 -7.94
CA ARG A 3 -3.03 2.84 -8.28
C ARG A 3 -3.41 4.17 -7.62
N LYS A 4 -4.24 4.99 -8.28
CA LYS A 4 -4.81 6.20 -7.71
C LYS A 4 -6.33 6.08 -7.62
N PHE A 5 -6.90 6.55 -6.53
CA PHE A 5 -8.33 6.63 -6.29
C PHE A 5 -8.72 8.09 -6.06
N PRO A 6 -9.78 8.60 -6.73
CA PRO A 6 -10.11 10.03 -6.71
C PRO A 6 -10.67 10.53 -5.37
N ASN A 7 -11.11 9.63 -4.49
CA ASN A 7 -11.57 9.94 -3.14
C ASN A 7 -11.69 8.67 -2.29
N GLN A 8 -11.91 8.87 -0.99
CA GLN A 8 -12.12 7.80 -0.01
C GLN A 8 -13.27 6.85 -0.41
N LYS A 9 -14.37 7.37 -0.96
CA LYS A 9 -15.53 6.54 -1.36
C LYS A 9 -15.19 5.61 -2.53
N ALA A 10 -14.44 6.10 -3.52
CA ALA A 10 -13.99 5.29 -4.65
C ALA A 10 -13.06 4.16 -4.20
N TRP A 11 -12.19 4.46 -3.23
CA TRP A 11 -11.36 3.47 -2.57
C TRP A 11 -12.19 2.40 -1.84
N GLU A 12 -13.13 2.81 -0.98
CA GLU A 12 -13.99 1.89 -0.23
C GLU A 12 -14.82 0.98 -1.14
N MET A 13 -15.42 1.54 -2.19
CA MET A 13 -16.14 0.76 -3.20
C MET A 13 -15.24 -0.28 -3.88
N GLN A 14 -13.97 0.06 -4.10
CA GLN A 14 -13.03 -0.87 -4.70
C GLN A 14 -12.62 -1.96 -3.70
N VAL A 15 -12.35 -1.62 -2.43
CA VAL A 15 -12.05 -2.60 -1.37
C VAL A 15 -13.20 -3.60 -1.18
N MET A 16 -14.45 -3.14 -1.28
CA MET A 16 -15.61 -4.04 -1.24
C MET A 16 -15.65 -5.05 -2.39
N LYS A 17 -15.10 -4.69 -3.56
CA LYS A 17 -15.05 -5.57 -4.75
C LYS A 17 -13.81 -6.47 -4.76
N GLU A 18 -12.68 -5.93 -4.32
CA GLU A 18 -11.35 -6.56 -4.31
C GLU A 18 -10.73 -6.38 -2.91
N PRO A 19 -11.14 -7.16 -1.89
CA PRO A 19 -10.63 -7.00 -0.52
C PRO A 19 -9.11 -7.14 -0.40
N GLU A 20 -8.45 -7.82 -1.35
CA GLU A 20 -7.00 -8.00 -1.40
C GLU A 20 -6.20 -6.70 -1.58
N ILE A 21 -6.86 -5.62 -2.04
CA ILE A 21 -6.18 -4.34 -2.19
C ILE A 21 -6.04 -3.59 -0.88
N ASP A 22 -6.78 -3.99 0.16
CA ASP A 22 -6.75 -3.34 1.47
C ASP A 22 -5.36 -3.39 2.12
N GLY A 23 -5.10 -2.44 2.99
CA GLY A 23 -3.74 -2.16 3.42
C GLY A 23 -3.62 -1.19 4.58
N VAL A 24 -2.36 -0.97 4.95
CA VAL A 24 -1.95 -0.09 6.06
C VAL A 24 -1.19 1.11 5.53
N SER A 25 -0.89 2.09 6.38
CA SER A 25 -0.04 3.22 5.99
C SER A 25 1.39 2.76 5.64
N PRO A 26 2.16 3.55 4.88
CA PRO A 26 3.58 3.27 4.68
C PRO A 26 4.36 3.10 5.98
N GLU A 27 4.07 3.91 7.00
CA GLU A 27 4.73 3.87 8.29
C GLU A 27 4.43 2.55 9.03
N GLU A 28 3.16 2.12 9.06
CA GLU A 28 2.77 0.83 9.63
C GLU A 28 3.40 -0.33 8.84
N ALA A 29 3.43 -0.25 7.51
CA ALA A 29 4.04 -1.27 6.66
C ALA A 29 5.55 -1.42 6.94
N ALA A 30 6.27 -0.30 7.08
CA ALA A 30 7.68 -0.30 7.44
C ALA A 30 7.92 -0.94 8.81
N GLN A 31 7.08 -0.62 9.79
CA GLN A 31 7.13 -1.24 11.13
C GLN A 31 6.90 -2.75 11.07
N TRP A 32 5.90 -3.21 10.32
CA TRP A 32 5.59 -4.65 10.19
C TRP A 32 6.71 -5.42 9.50
N LEU A 33 7.36 -4.79 8.52
CA LEU A 33 8.50 -5.35 7.81
C LEU A 33 9.82 -5.20 8.58
N GLY A 34 9.87 -4.40 9.65
CA GLY A 34 11.10 -4.08 10.37
C GLY A 34 12.16 -3.41 9.48
N VAL A 35 11.74 -2.54 8.55
CA VAL A 35 12.62 -1.83 7.61
C VAL A 35 12.52 -0.32 7.77
N SER A 36 13.49 0.41 7.24
CA SER A 36 13.42 1.88 7.16
C SER A 36 12.42 2.33 6.09
N MET A 37 11.98 3.59 6.15
CA MET A 37 11.15 4.19 5.11
C MET A 37 11.86 4.24 3.75
N GLU A 38 13.19 4.42 3.73
CA GLU A 38 13.98 4.38 2.50
C GLU A 38 13.91 3.00 1.85
N GLU A 39 14.07 1.95 2.65
CA GLU A 39 14.01 0.58 2.17
C GLU A 39 12.58 0.17 1.76
N LEU A 40 11.55 0.62 2.49
CA LEU A 40 10.17 0.47 2.07
C LEU A 40 9.94 1.10 0.68
N ASN A 41 10.43 2.33 0.47
CA ASN A 41 10.31 3.01 -0.82
C ASN A 41 11.05 2.27 -1.94
N ARG A 42 12.19 1.64 -1.66
CA ARG A 42 12.86 0.76 -2.61
C ARG A 42 12.00 -0.45 -2.96
N LEU A 43 11.41 -1.13 -1.98
CA LEU A 43 10.49 -2.26 -2.21
C LEU A 43 9.27 -1.86 -3.05
N ILE A 44 8.75 -0.64 -2.87
CA ILE A 44 7.66 -0.11 -3.69
C ILE A 44 8.13 0.17 -5.12
N THR A 45 9.29 0.81 -5.27
CA THR A 45 9.90 1.14 -6.58
C THR A 45 10.22 -0.12 -7.39
N ASP A 46 10.71 -1.16 -6.72
CA ASP A 46 11.03 -2.47 -7.31
C ASP A 46 9.78 -3.33 -7.58
N ASN A 47 8.57 -2.78 -7.35
CA ASN A 47 7.28 -3.46 -7.48
C ASN A 47 7.10 -4.70 -6.57
N VAL A 48 7.87 -4.81 -5.48
CA VAL A 48 7.69 -5.85 -4.47
C VAL A 48 6.44 -5.58 -3.63
N LEU A 49 6.21 -4.31 -3.27
CA LEU A 49 5.02 -3.86 -2.55
C LEU A 49 4.18 -2.99 -3.47
N GLN A 50 2.90 -3.32 -3.65
CA GLN A 50 1.99 -2.44 -4.36
C GLN A 50 1.36 -1.44 -3.40
N VAL A 51 1.13 -0.23 -3.94
CA VAL A 51 0.56 0.89 -3.19
C VAL A 51 -0.60 1.53 -3.94
N ALA A 52 -1.54 2.05 -3.16
CA ALA A 52 -2.69 2.80 -3.61
C ALA A 52 -2.66 4.19 -2.99
N ASP A 53 -2.78 5.22 -3.82
CA ASP A 53 -3.01 6.59 -3.37
C ASP A 53 -4.49 6.90 -3.36
N ILE A 54 -4.94 7.52 -2.29
CA ILE A 54 -6.29 8.05 -2.14
C ILE A 54 -6.14 9.57 -2.19
N CYS A 55 -6.72 10.17 -3.22
CA CYS A 55 -6.70 11.59 -3.45
C CYS A 55 -7.90 12.29 -2.80
N ASP A 56 -7.85 13.61 -2.70
CA ASP A 56 -9.03 14.45 -2.53
C ASP A 56 -9.64 14.86 -3.89
N ASN A 57 -10.72 15.64 -3.85
CA ASN A 57 -11.39 16.15 -5.04
C ASN A 57 -10.53 17.13 -5.87
N THR A 58 -9.34 17.49 -5.39
CA THR A 58 -8.35 18.34 -6.07
C THR A 58 -7.14 17.55 -6.60
N ASP A 59 -7.23 16.21 -6.63
CA ASP A 59 -6.18 15.26 -7.01
C ASP A 59 -4.93 15.28 -6.11
N ARG A 60 -5.05 15.80 -4.89
CA ARG A 60 -3.96 15.74 -3.90
C ARG A 60 -4.05 14.44 -3.12
N VAL A 61 -2.93 13.72 -3.02
CA VAL A 61 -2.84 12.50 -2.23
C VAL A 61 -3.03 12.85 -0.75
N VAL A 62 -4.13 12.38 -0.15
CA VAL A 62 -4.43 12.56 1.28
C VAL A 62 -4.05 11.33 2.10
N ARG A 63 -3.97 10.16 1.46
CA ARG A 63 -3.57 8.91 2.10
C ARG A 63 -2.90 7.99 1.10
N THR A 64 -1.85 7.31 1.52
CA THR A 64 -1.22 6.20 0.78
C THR A 64 -1.46 4.91 1.56
N VAL A 65 -1.73 3.82 0.84
CA VAL A 65 -1.99 2.50 1.40
C VAL A 65 -1.04 1.49 0.78
N VAL A 66 -0.35 0.71 1.60
CA VAL A 66 0.48 -0.43 1.19
C VAL A 66 -0.31 -1.71 1.42
N ARG A 67 -0.45 -2.54 0.40
CA ARG A 67 -1.32 -3.73 0.48
C ARG A 67 -0.83 -4.73 1.52
N THR A 68 -1.72 -5.12 2.42
CA THR A 68 -1.41 -6.08 3.49
C THR A 68 -0.97 -7.44 2.94
N MET A 69 -1.56 -7.86 1.81
CA MET A 69 -1.19 -9.14 1.18
C MET A 69 0.27 -9.17 0.71
N ASP A 70 0.76 -8.07 0.14
CA ASP A 70 2.15 -7.99 -0.34
C ASP A 70 3.13 -7.98 0.84
N ILE A 71 2.79 -7.27 1.92
CA ILE A 71 3.56 -7.28 3.18
C ILE A 71 3.67 -8.72 3.72
N LYS A 72 2.56 -9.45 3.81
CA LYS A 72 2.55 -10.85 4.26
C LYS A 72 3.41 -11.75 3.36
N ARG A 73 3.34 -11.58 2.04
CA ARG A 73 4.17 -12.34 1.08
C ARG A 73 5.66 -12.03 1.25
N ALA A 74 6.01 -10.76 1.45
CA ALA A 74 7.40 -10.34 1.69
C ALA A 74 7.95 -10.94 2.99
N LEU A 75 7.16 -10.93 4.07
CA LEU A 75 7.52 -11.56 5.35
C LEU A 75 7.71 -13.08 5.21
N ALA A 76 6.85 -13.76 4.46
CA ALA A 76 6.97 -15.20 4.24
C ALA A 76 8.27 -15.57 3.51
N LYS A 77 8.65 -14.80 2.47
CA LYS A 77 9.89 -15.04 1.72
C LYS A 77 11.16 -14.87 2.56
N ARG A 78 11.15 -14.04 3.61
CA ARG A 78 12.32 -13.85 4.49
C ARG A 78 12.58 -15.01 5.45
N LYS A 79 11.60 -15.89 5.67
CA LYS A 79 11.71 -17.05 6.57
C LYS A 79 12.20 -18.31 5.87
N THR A 80 12.47 -18.24 4.57
CA THR A 80 12.93 -19.36 3.73
C THR A 80 14.35 -19.06 3.27
#